data_AF-A0A4Y8C5H2-F1
#
_entry.id   AF-A0A4Y8C5H2-F1
#
_cell.length_a   1.000
_cell.length_b   1.000
_cell.length_c   1.000
_cell.angle_alpha   90.00
_cell.angle_beta   90.00
_cell.angle_gamma   90.00
#
_symmetry.space_group_name_H-M   'P 1'
#
loop_
_entity.id
_entity.type
_entity.pdbx_description
1 polymer ?
#
loop_
_entity_poly.entity_id
_entity_poly.type
_entity_poly.pdbx_seq_one_letter_code
_entity_poly.pdbx_strand_id
1 'polypeptide(L)' 'MSKVVVLNDKLEKAGELDLPSKYAEVNPHNLYLYVKSYLASLRANTAHTKGRSDVSGGGKKPWRQKGRGGARAGS' A
#
# COMPACT_ATOMS: atom_id res chain seq x y z
N MET A 1 10.44 27.23 22.31
CA MET A 1 9.24 27.46 21.50
C MET A 1 9.73 27.94 20.15
N SER A 2 9.61 27.11 19.11
CA SER A 2 10.08 27.48 17.78
C SER A 2 9.18 28.59 17.23
N LYS A 3 9.77 29.69 16.80
CA LYS A 3 9.06 30.85 16.24
C LYS A 3 8.98 30.74 14.72
N VAL A 4 7.82 31.05 14.15
CA VAL A 4 7.63 31.14 12.69
C VAL A 4 7.52 32.60 12.29
N VAL A 5 8.25 32.97 11.24
CA VAL A 5 8.18 34.29 10.63
C VAL A 5 7.07 34.29 9.58
N VAL A 6 6.12 35.21 9.72
CA VAL A 6 5.06 35.44 8.73
C VAL A 6 5.54 36.46 7.72
N LEU A 7 5.45 36.13 6.44
CA LEU A 7 5.79 37.03 5.33
C LEU A 7 4.53 37.62 4.70
N ASN A 8 4.60 38.87 4.21
CA ASN A 8 3.54 39.48 3.41
C ASN A 8 3.66 39.11 1.91
N ASP A 9 2.72 39.57 1.08
CA ASP A 9 2.71 39.31 -0.38
C ASP A 9 3.97 39.81 -1.12
N LYS A 10 4.76 40.67 -0.49
CA LYS A 10 6.03 41.21 -0.99
C LYS A 10 7.25 40.48 -0.44
N LEU A 11 7.05 39.37 0.29
CA LEU A 11 8.08 38.58 0.96
C LEU A 11 8.84 39.32 2.08
N GLU A 12 8.26 40.38 2.62
CA GLU A 12 8.82 41.11 3.77
C GLU A 12 8.28 40.52 5.09
N LYS A 13 9.07 40.63 6.16
CA LYS A 13 8.70 40.13 7.49
C LYS A 13 7.54 40.95 8.05
N ALA A 14 6.38 40.33 8.17
CA ALA A 14 5.14 40.94 8.66
C ALA A 14 4.86 40.66 10.15
N GLY A 15 5.40 39.58 10.71
CA GLY A 15 5.25 39.25 12.14
C GLY A 15 5.88 37.93 12.55
N GLU A 16 5.86 37.64 13.85
CA GLU A 16 6.28 36.36 14.44
C GLU A 16 5.10 35.66 15.13
N LEU A 17 5.02 34.35 14.98
CA LEU A 17 3.98 33.52 15.59
C LEU A 17 4.62 32.31 16.29
N ASP A 18 4.16 32.00 17.50
CA ASP A 18 4.68 30.87 18.28
C ASP A 18 4.01 29.55 17.86
N LEU A 19 4.84 28.53 17.58
CA LEU A 19 4.34 27.20 17.28
C LEU A 19 3.79 26.51 18.55
N PRO A 20 2.63 25.82 18.47
CA PRO A 20 2.10 25.04 19.59
C PRO A 20 3.05 23.93 20.04
N SER A 21 3.20 23.76 21.36
CA SER A 21 4.05 22.72 21.96
C SER A 21 3.60 21.29 21.65
N LYS A 22 2.31 21.08 21.33
CA LYS A 22 1.71 19.76 21.05
C LYS A 22 2.42 18.98 19.94
N TYR A 23 3.04 19.66 18.98
CA TYR A 23 3.77 19.00 17.89
C TYR A 23 5.11 18.41 18.32
N ALA A 24 5.70 18.89 19.41
CA ALA A 24 6.99 18.40 19.93
C ALA A 24 6.85 17.06 20.67
N GLU A 25 5.65 16.70 21.13
CA GLU A 25 5.36 15.45 21.84
C GLU A 25 5.10 14.26 20.90
N VAL A 26 5.07 14.50 19.58
CA VAL A 26 4.77 13.45 18.60
C VAL A 26 5.95 12.49 18.50
N ASN A 27 5.71 11.23 18.88
CA ASN A 27 6.70 10.18 18.73
C ASN A 27 6.98 9.89 17.23
N PRO A 28 8.26 9.95 16.78
CA PRO A 28 8.63 9.69 15.39
C PRO A 28 8.13 8.35 14.84
N HIS A 29 8.09 7.31 15.68
CA HIS A 29 7.63 5.98 15.27
C HIS A 29 6.14 5.98 14.92
N ASN A 30 5.31 6.69 15.68
CA ASN A 30 3.88 6.78 15.42
C ASN A 30 3.60 7.50 14.10
N LEU A 31 4.38 8.55 13.80
CA LEU A 31 4.30 9.25 12.53
C LEU A 31 4.66 8.33 11.35
N TYR A 32 5.72 7.55 11.48
CA TYR A 32 6.09 6.54 10.47
C TYR A 32 4.97 5.53 10.21
N LEU A 33 4.38 4.97 11.28
CA LEU A 33 3.28 4.01 11.16
C LEU A 33 2.07 4.62 10.47
N TYR A 34 1.72 5.86 10.82
CA TYR A 34 0.61 6.58 10.20
C TYR A 34 0.86 6.86 8.70
N VAL A 35 2.06 7.33 8.34
CA VAL A 35 2.40 7.56 6.93
C VAL A 35 2.33 6.24 6.14
N LYS A 36 2.84 5.14 6.71
CA LYS A 36 2.79 3.82 6.09
C LYS A 36 1.36 3.33 5.88
N SER A 37 0.48 3.50 6.88
CA SER A 37 -0.93 3.09 6.76
C SER A 37 -1.66 3.95 5.72
N TYR A 38 -1.45 5.27 5.74
CA TYR A 38 -2.04 6.20 4.77
C TYR A 38 -1.66 5.84 3.33
N LEU A 39 -0.36 5.63 3.07
CA LEU A 39 0.12 5.23 1.74
C LEU A 39 -0.42 3.86 1.32
N ALA A 40 -0.55 2.91 2.26
CA ALA A 40 -1.17 1.61 1.98
C ALA A 40 -2.65 1.72 1.62
N SER A 41 -3.40 2.63 2.27
CA SER A 41 -4.82 2.89 1.98
C SER A 41 -5.05 3.55 0.62
N LEU A 42 -4.11 4.39 0.16
CA LEU A 42 -4.17 5.00 -1.17
C LEU A 42 -3.87 4.02 -2.32
N ARG A 43 -3.24 2.88 -2.02
CA ARG A 43 -2.84 1.91 -3.06
C ARG A 43 -4.07 1.25 -3.67
N ALA A 44 -4.24 1.40 -4.97
CA ALA A 44 -5.26 0.69 -5.73
C ALA A 44 -4.90 -0.81 -5.87
N ASN A 45 -5.74 -1.70 -5.32
CA ASN A 45 -5.57 -3.15 -5.39
C ASN A 45 -6.11 -3.74 -6.71
N THR A 46 -5.61 -3.27 -7.85
CA THR A 46 -6.12 -3.65 -9.18
C THR A 46 -5.44 -4.88 -9.79
N ALA A 47 -4.41 -5.41 -9.14
CA ALA A 47 -3.72 -6.61 -9.61
C ALA A 47 -4.60 -7.85 -9.40
N HIS A 48 -4.86 -8.60 -10.47
CA HIS A 48 -5.60 -9.86 -10.44
C HIS A 48 -5.01 -10.83 -11.45
N THR A 49 -4.93 -12.11 -11.09
CA THR A 49 -4.54 -13.21 -11.97
C THR A 49 -5.56 -14.35 -11.86
N LYS A 50 -5.73 -15.12 -12.93
CA LYS A 50 -6.66 -16.25 -12.93
C LYS A 50 -6.08 -17.41 -12.14
N GLY A 51 -6.84 -17.93 -11.17
CA GLY A 51 -6.55 -19.21 -10.55
C GLY A 51 -6.84 -20.37 -11.51
N ARG A 52 -6.47 -21.60 -11.12
CA ARG A 52 -6.71 -22.81 -11.95
C ARG A 52 -8.19 -22.99 -12.33
N SER A 53 -9.12 -22.59 -11.46
CA SER A 53 -10.57 -22.65 -11.67
C SER A 53 -11.10 -21.60 -12.66
N ASP A 54 -10.40 -20.48 -12.81
CA ASP A 54 -10.89 -19.33 -13.59
C ASP A 54 -10.36 -19.37 -15.04
N VAL A 55 -9.41 -20.26 -15.31
CA VAL A 55 -8.86 -20.51 -16.64
C VAL A 55 -9.82 -21.40 -17.44
N SER A 56 -10.02 -21.05 -18.71
CA SER A 56 -10.82 -21.86 -19.63
C SER A 56 -10.06 -23.13 -20.03
N GLY A 57 -10.73 -24.27 -20.01
CA GLY A 57 -10.14 -25.60 -20.26
C GLY A 57 -9.85 -26.38 -18.98
N GLY A 58 -9.61 -27.68 -19.12
CA GLY A 58 -9.47 -28.61 -17.98
C GLY A 58 -10.81 -29.21 -17.53
N GLY A 59 -10.94 -29.56 -16.26
CA GLY A 59 -12.15 -30.14 -15.65
C GLY A 59 -12.35 -31.63 -15.92
N LYS A 60 -12.07 -32.09 -17.15
CA LYS A 60 -12.07 -33.51 -17.48
C LYS A 60 -10.66 -34.07 -17.40
N LYS A 61 -10.52 -35.17 -16.66
CA LYS A 61 -9.26 -35.91 -16.58
C LYS A 61 -8.77 -36.31 -17.99
N PRO A 62 -7.57 -35.87 -18.42
CA PRO A 62 -7.09 -36.13 -19.78
C PRO A 62 -6.82 -37.61 -20.09
N TRP A 63 -6.40 -38.41 -19.10
CA TRP A 63 -6.15 -39.84 -19.28
C TRP A 63 -6.41 -40.69 -18.03
N ARG A 64 -6.55 -42.00 -18.24
CA ARG A 64 -6.79 -43.00 -17.18
C ARG A 64 -5.61 -43.05 -16.21
N GLN A 65 -5.88 -43.38 -14.95
CA GLN A 65 -4.91 -43.31 -13.85
C GLN A 65 -3.70 -44.28 -14.00
N LYS A 66 -3.90 -45.40 -14.70
CA LYS A 66 -2.91 -46.46 -14.91
C LYS A 66 -3.04 -47.00 -16.34
N GLY A 67 -2.01 -47.72 -16.82
CA GLY A 67 -2.00 -48.36 -18.13
C GLY A 67 -1.52 -47.49 -19.31
N ARG A 68 -1.01 -46.28 -19.05
CA ARG A 68 -0.50 -45.35 -20.07
C ARG A 68 1.03 -45.24 -20.14
N GLY A 69 1.76 -45.68 -19.11
CA GLY A 69 3.24 -45.59 -19.04
C GLY A 69 3.81 -44.19 -18.77
N GLY A 70 3.01 -43.12 -18.85
CA GLY A 70 3.42 -41.74 -18.53
C GLY A 70 3.02 -41.26 -17.13
N ALA A 71 3.37 -40.01 -16.81
CA ALA A 71 3.00 -39.35 -15.56
C ALA A 71 1.48 -39.19 -15.40
N ARG A 72 1.01 -39.04 -14.16
CA ARG A 72 -0.41 -38.82 -13.85
C ARG A 72 -0.78 -37.36 -14.11
N ALA A 73 -1.94 -37.12 -14.73
CA ALA A 73 -2.56 -35.79 -14.79
C ALA A 73 -3.92 -35.80 -14.09
N GLY A 74 -4.23 -34.65 -13.50
CA GLY A 74 -5.52 -34.33 -12.90
C GLY A 74 -6.43 -33.65 -13.92
N SER A 75 -6.95 -32.47 -13.56
CA SER A 75 -7.64 -31.56 -14.48
C SER A 75 -6.70 -30.96 -15.50
#